data_AF-A0A6P2HHT5-F1
#
_entry.id   AF-A0A6P2HHT5-F1
#
_cell.length_a   1.000
_cell.length_b   1.000
_cell.length_c   1.000
_cell.angle_alpha   90.00
_cell.angle_beta   90.00
_cell.angle_gamma   90.00
#
_symmetry.space_group_name_H-M   'P 1'
#
loop_
_entity.id
_entity.type
_entity.pdbx_description
1 polymer ?
#
loop_
_entity_poly.entity_id
_entity_poly.type
_entity_poly.pdbx_seq_one_letter_code
_entity_poly.pdbx_strand_id
1 'polypeptide(L)'
;MIETRVHIDPDRDQTIVERVGHFDGLLDLTAAMRNEGIHGSSEMRHVAEIPGVIIESYCNTHGITFQEFMGDPKHIKAICNDPDLSYFRVAPGRV
;
A
#
# COMPACT_ATOMS: atom_id res chain seq x y z
N MET A 1 -2.11 11.32 8.71
CA MET A 1 -3.22 12.17 8.22
C MET A 1 -3.35 11.97 6.71
N ILE A 2 -4.57 11.90 6.16
CA ILE A 2 -4.79 11.86 4.71
C ILE A 2 -5.34 13.22 4.25
N GLU A 3 -4.73 13.78 3.21
CA GLU A 3 -5.14 15.02 2.57
C GLU A 3 -5.58 14.71 1.13
N THR A 4 -6.69 15.30 0.69
CA THR A 4 -7.11 15.28 -0.72
C THR A 4 -6.89 16.66 -1.31
N ARG A 5 -6.12 16.73 -2.39
CA ARG A 5 -5.84 17.96 -3.15
C ARG A 5 -6.49 17.84 -4.51
N VAL A 6 -7.15 18.91 -4.95
CA VAL A 6 -7.80 18.98 -6.25
C VAL A 6 -7.12 20.07 -7.06
N HIS A 7 -6.57 19.69 -8.21
CA HIS A 7 -5.90 20.58 -9.13
C HIS A 7 -6.78 20.73 -10.38
N ILE A 8 -7.03 21.96 -10.81
CA ILE A 8 -7.80 22.28 -12.01
C ILE A 8 -6.83 22.86 -13.02
N ASP A 9 -6.66 22.21 -14.16
CA ASP A 9 -5.87 22.68 -15.30
C ASP A 9 -6.84 23.18 -16.38
N PRO A 10 -7.11 24.51 -16.44
CA PRO A 10 -8.06 25.08 -17.38
C PRO A 10 -7.57 25.04 -18.83
N ASP A 11 -6.26 24.98 -19.05
CA ASP A 11 -5.67 24.94 -20.40
C ASP A 11 -5.79 23.54 -21.01
N ARG A 12 -5.86 22.50 -20.18
CA ARG A 12 -5.99 21.10 -20.60
C ARG A 12 -7.39 20.50 -20.40
N ASP A 13 -8.35 21.29 -19.90
CA ASP A 13 -9.69 20.83 -19.50
C ASP A 13 -9.63 19.58 -18.60
N GLN A 14 -8.71 19.60 -17.62
CA GLN A 14 -8.42 18.46 -16.75
C GLN A 14 -8.63 18.81 -15.28
N THR A 15 -9.22 17.88 -14.54
CA THR A 15 -9.25 17.91 -13.08
C THR A 15 -8.43 16.73 -12.56
N ILE A 16 -7.44 17.01 -11.73
CA ILE A 16 -6.56 16.00 -11.13
C ILE A 16 -6.89 15.94 -9.64
N VAL A 17 -7.18 14.72 -9.17
CA VAL A 17 -7.36 14.44 -7.75
C VAL A 17 -6.11 13.75 -7.23
N GLU A 18 -5.42 14.39 -6.31
CA GLU A 18 -4.24 13.87 -5.63
C GLU A 18 -4.60 13.52 -4.19
N ARG A 19 -4.13 12.36 -3.71
CA ARG A 19 -4.23 11.97 -2.30
C ARG A 19 -2.85 11.83 -1.70
N VAL A 20 -2.62 12.57 -0.62
CA VAL A 20 -1.35 12.58 0.12
C VAL A 20 -1.58 11.95 1.48
N GLY A 21 -0.81 10.91 1.79
CA GLY A 21 -0.84 10.25 3.09
C GLY A 21 0.42 10.53 3.89
N HIS A 22 0.26 10.98 5.12
CA HIS A 22 1.33 11.14 6.11
C HIS A 22 1.23 10.04 7.17
N PHE A 23 2.26 9.20 7.27
CA PHE A 23 2.33 8.04 8.15
C PHE A 23 3.61 8.10 9.01
N ASP A 24 3.54 8.89 10.06
CA ASP A 24 4.68 9.05 10.98
C ASP A 24 4.97 7.74 11.71
N GLY A 25 6.23 7.32 11.70
CA GLY A 25 6.71 6.11 12.41
C GLY A 25 6.26 4.77 11.83
N LEU A 26 5.48 4.74 10.74
CA LEU A 26 4.99 3.49 10.14
C LEU A 26 6.14 2.58 9.68
N LEU A 27 7.14 3.18 9.02
CA LEU A 27 8.29 2.44 8.51
C LEU A 27 9.19 1.97 9.65
N ASP A 28 9.34 2.78 10.70
CA ASP A 28 10.10 2.42 11.90
C ASP A 28 9.44 1.25 12.63
N LEU A 29 8.12 1.28 12.79
CA LEU A 29 7.34 0.18 13.36
C LEU A 29 7.48 -1.09 12.51
N THR A 30 7.34 -0.98 11.19
CA THR A 30 7.47 -2.13 10.29
C THR A 30 8.86 -2.75 10.37
N ALA A 31 9.90 -1.91 10.43
CA ALA A 31 11.28 -2.36 10.61
C ALA A 31 11.49 -3.02 11.97
N ALA A 32 10.96 -2.46 13.06
CA ALA A 32 11.01 -3.06 14.39
C ALA A 32 10.34 -4.43 14.40
N MET A 33 9.12 -4.55 13.88
CA MET A 33 8.41 -5.84 13.78
C MET A 33 9.20 -6.88 12.98
N ARG A 34 9.80 -6.48 11.86
CA ARG A 34 10.65 -7.35 11.03
C ARG A 34 11.87 -7.83 11.83
N ASN A 35 12.57 -6.92 12.51
CA ASN A 35 13.79 -7.22 13.26
C ASN A 35 13.52 -8.08 14.49
N GLU A 36 12.37 -7.90 15.14
CA GLU A 36 11.95 -8.64 16.32
C GLU A 36 11.23 -9.96 15.97
N GLY A 37 11.03 -10.26 14.67
CA GLY A 37 10.35 -11.47 14.22
C GLY A 37 8.85 -11.47 14.52
N ILE A 38 8.25 -10.31 14.74
CA ILE A 38 6.82 -10.14 15.05
C ILE A 38 6.03 -10.16 13.73
N HIS A 39 5.91 -11.36 13.14
CA HIS A 39 5.19 -11.57 11.88
C HIS A 39 4.00 -12.54 12.01
N GLY A 40 3.50 -12.73 13.24
CA GLY A 40 2.38 -13.63 13.53
C GLY A 40 2.75 -15.13 13.50
N SER A 41 1.73 -15.98 13.53
CA SER A 41 1.88 -17.44 13.53
C SER A 41 1.87 -18.02 12.11
N SER A 42 2.07 -19.33 11.98
CA SER A 42 1.92 -20.03 10.70
C SER A 42 0.48 -20.02 10.16
N GLU A 43 -0.51 -19.92 11.04
CA GLU A 43 -1.93 -19.84 10.67
C GLU A 43 -2.34 -18.43 10.23
N MET A 44 -1.78 -17.40 10.89
CA MET A 44 -2.09 -16.00 10.62
C MET A 44 -0.79 -15.18 10.56
N ARG A 45 -0.22 -15.11 9.35
CA ARG A 45 1.05 -14.42 9.11
C ARG A 45 0.82 -12.95 8.78
N HIS A 46 1.43 -12.05 9.54
CA HIS A 46 1.47 -10.61 9.25
C HIS A 46 2.60 -10.36 8.24
N VAL A 47 2.24 -10.24 6.96
CA VAL A 47 3.23 -10.16 5.88
C VAL A 47 3.72 -8.74 5.60
N ALA A 48 2.85 -7.74 5.70
CA ALA A 48 3.15 -6.36 5.38
C ALA A 48 2.15 -5.40 6.03
N GLU A 49 2.55 -4.13 6.16
CA GLU A 49 1.72 -3.03 6.62
C GLU A 49 1.58 -2.01 5.48
N ILE A 50 0.52 -2.14 4.66
CA ILE A 50 0.35 -1.34 3.44
C ILE A 50 -0.68 -0.22 3.66
N PRO A 51 -0.30 1.06 3.48
CA PRO A 51 -1.25 2.16 3.58
C PRO A 51 -2.32 2.16 2.50
N GLY A 52 -3.52 2.63 2.84
CA GLY A 52 -4.65 2.72 1.89
C GLY A 52 -4.35 3.56 0.64
N VAL A 53 -3.56 4.63 0.74
CA VAL A 53 -3.17 5.45 -0.43
C VAL A 53 -2.28 4.69 -1.43
N ILE A 54 -1.52 3.71 -0.96
CA ILE A 54 -0.70 2.84 -1.83
C ILE A 54 -1.60 1.84 -2.54
N ILE A 55 -2.58 1.26 -1.84
CA ILE A 55 -3.60 0.38 -2.44
C ILE A 55 -4.39 1.14 -3.49
N GLU A 56 -4.80 2.37 -3.21
CA GLU A 56 -5.53 3.19 -4.15
C GLU A 56 -4.70 3.51 -5.41
N SER A 57 -3.43 3.90 -5.22
CA SER A 57 -2.50 4.12 -6.34
C SER A 57 -2.34 2.87 -7.20
N TYR A 58 -2.23 1.70 -6.56
CA TYR A 58 -2.19 0.41 -7.26
C TYR A 58 -3.45 0.17 -8.08
N CYS A 59 -4.63 0.36 -7.48
CA CYS A 59 -5.93 0.21 -8.16
C CYS A 59 -6.06 1.13 -9.37
N ASN A 60 -5.71 2.41 -9.22
CA ASN A 60 -5.76 3.41 -10.28
C ASN A 60 -4.81 3.05 -11.43
N THR A 61 -3.60 2.60 -11.12
CA THR A 61 -2.59 2.23 -12.12
C THR A 61 -2.98 0.98 -12.91
N HIS A 62 -3.66 0.04 -12.27
CA HIS A 62 -4.06 -1.24 -12.89
C HIS A 62 -5.48 -1.22 -13.44
N GLY A 63 -6.23 -0.12 -13.27
CA GLY A 63 -7.60 0.01 -13.75
C GLY A 63 -8.60 -0.93 -13.05
N ILE A 64 -8.39 -1.22 -11.76
CA ILE A 64 -9.25 -2.09 -10.95
C ILE A 64 -9.92 -1.32 -9.82
N THR A 65 -11.02 -1.87 -9.32
CA THR A 65 -11.70 -1.35 -8.13
C THR A 65 -11.05 -1.85 -6.83
N PHE A 66 -11.29 -1.14 -5.72
CA PHE A 66 -10.90 -1.62 -4.39
C PHE A 66 -11.57 -2.97 -4.04
N GLN A 67 -12.80 -3.19 -4.51
CA GLN A 67 -13.50 -4.46 -4.31
C GLN A 67 -12.79 -5.62 -5.04
N GLU A 68 -12.35 -5.41 -6.27
CA GLU A 68 -11.55 -6.40 -7.01
C GLU A 68 -10.20 -6.64 -6.34
N PHE A 69 -9.53 -5.59 -5.87
CA PHE A 69 -8.27 -5.71 -5.12
C PHE A 69 -8.43 -6.61 -3.88
N MET A 70 -9.49 -6.43 -3.11
CA MET A 70 -9.76 -7.22 -1.90
C MET A 70 -10.28 -8.63 -2.21
N GLY A 71 -10.95 -8.81 -3.36
CA GLY A 71 -11.56 -10.07 -3.77
C GLY A 71 -10.62 -11.03 -4.51
N ASP A 72 -9.56 -10.53 -5.13
CA ASP A 72 -8.58 -11.34 -5.87
C ASP A 72 -7.20 -11.29 -5.19
N PRO A 73 -6.77 -12.40 -4.54
CA PRO A 73 -5.49 -12.47 -3.85
C PRO A 73 -4.27 -12.17 -4.73
N LYS A 74 -4.38 -12.23 -6.06
CA LYS A 74 -3.25 -11.90 -6.95
C LYS A 74 -2.77 -10.45 -6.75
N HIS A 75 -3.68 -9.53 -6.43
CA HIS A 75 -3.35 -8.12 -6.25
C HIS A 75 -2.61 -7.88 -4.94
N ILE A 76 -3.06 -8.51 -3.86
CA ILE A 76 -2.37 -8.51 -2.56
C ILE A 76 -0.98 -9.17 -2.68
N LYS A 77 -0.87 -10.27 -3.44
CA LYS A 77 0.43 -10.89 -3.70
C LYS A 77 1.35 -9.99 -4.54
N ALA A 78 0.82 -9.30 -5.54
CA ALA A 78 1.61 -8.39 -6.37
C ALA A 78 2.19 -7.26 -5.53
N ILE A 79 1.35 -6.56 -4.74
CA ILE A 79 1.79 -5.43 -3.91
C ILE A 79 2.77 -5.86 -2.81
N CYS A 80 2.57 -7.04 -2.20
CA CYS A 80 3.49 -7.56 -1.19
C CYS A 80 4.83 -8.06 -1.75
N ASN A 81 4.89 -8.35 -3.06
CA ASN A 81 6.12 -8.81 -3.72
C ASN A 81 6.79 -7.69 -4.56
N ASP A 82 6.25 -6.48 -4.54
CA ASP A 82 6.81 -5.33 -5.25
C ASP A 82 8.11 -4.87 -4.55
N PRO A 83 9.25 -4.86 -5.26
CA PRO A 83 10.52 -4.41 -4.69
C PRO A 83 10.48 -2.95 -4.23
N ASP A 84 9.71 -2.10 -4.90
CA ASP A 84 9.60 -0.68 -4.59
C ASP A 84 8.75 -0.42 -3.35
N LEU A 85 7.98 -1.42 -2.88
CA LEU A 85 7.19 -1.37 -1.64
C LEU A 85 7.77 -2.25 -0.53
N SER A 86 8.98 -2.76 -0.72
CA SER A 86 9.62 -3.73 0.19
C SER A 86 9.80 -3.21 1.62
N TYR A 87 9.88 -1.90 1.82
CA TYR A 87 10.00 -1.28 3.13
C TYR A 87 8.76 -1.47 4.02
N PHE A 88 7.58 -1.71 3.44
CA PHE A 88 6.34 -2.02 4.17
C PHE A 88 6.23 -3.48 4.60
N ARG A 89 7.18 -4.34 4.22
CA ARG A 89 7.10 -5.77 4.54
C ARG A 89 7.57 -6.08 5.95
N VAL A 90 6.81 -6.91 6.66
CA VAL A 90 7.19 -7.41 7.99
C VAL A 90 7.85 -8.77 7.86
N ALA A 91 7.23 -9.69 7.11
CA ALA A 91 7.72 -11.05 7.01
C ALA A 91 8.70 -11.25 5.82
N PRO A 92 9.81 -11.99 5.99
CA PRO A 92 10.74 -12.28 4.90
C PRO A 92 10.16 -13.29 3.88
N GLY A 93 10.73 -13.34 2.68
CA GLY A 93 10.39 -14.32 1.62
C GLY A 93 9.55 -13.72 0.49
N ARG A 94 8.83 -14.53 -0.28
CA ARG A 94 7.78 -14.06 -1.20
C ARG A 94 6.42 -14.59 -0.72
N VAL A 95 5.34 -13.89 -1.07
CA VAL A 95 3.95 -14.30 -0.80
C VAL A 95 3.35 -14.98 -2.02
#